data_AF-A0A7Y5I2K8-F1
#
_entry.id   AF-A0A7Y5I2K8-F1
#
_cell.length_a   1.000
_cell.length_b   1.000
_cell.length_c   1.000
_cell.angle_alpha   90.00
_cell.angle_beta   90.00
_cell.angle_gamma   90.00
#
_symmetry.space_group_name_H-M   'P 1'
#
loop_
_entity.id
_entity.type
_entity.pdbx_description
1 polymer ?
#
loop_
_entity_poly.entity_id
_entity_poly.type
_entity_poly.pdbx_seq_one_letter_code
_entity_poly.pdbx_strand_id
1 'polypeptide(L)'
;MTDPHLPALPATAPGLYRHYKGGWYEVVATARCSETLQGMTLYRPLYGAGLTDGALWVRPAAMFHETGLFGGKVQPRFMRHDPAQVALTDLPTARALIAHLRALAERHGGIVLDQALRAPPPEPTTCCGRGCNGCVWEGYYIALHHWRGDAIAFLQRSGAACAGCETGQLGHTLIL
;
A
#
# COMPACT_ATOMS: atom_id res chain seq x y z
N MET A 1 -11.53 21.62 28.04
CA MET A 1 -11.06 20.23 28.11
C MET A 1 -9.55 20.28 28.01
N THR A 2 -8.85 19.92 29.07
CA THR A 2 -7.38 19.83 29.06
C THR A 2 -7.02 18.63 28.19
N ASP A 3 -6.35 18.87 27.07
CA ASP A 3 -5.84 17.80 26.19
C ASP A 3 -4.83 16.98 27.00
N PRO A 4 -5.15 15.74 27.41
CA PRO A 4 -4.21 14.95 28.17
C PRO A 4 -3.04 14.62 27.26
N HIS A 5 -1.82 14.97 27.67
CA HIS A 5 -0.60 14.68 26.93
C HIS A 5 -0.52 13.17 26.61
N LEU A 6 -0.86 12.81 25.37
CA LEU A 6 -0.90 11.41 24.94
C LEU A 6 0.54 10.92 24.71
N PRO A 7 0.93 9.75 25.24
CA PRO A 7 2.28 9.23 25.03
C PRO A 7 2.51 8.89 23.56
N ALA A 8 3.70 9.18 23.03
CA ALA A 8 4.05 8.88 21.64
C ALA A 8 3.80 7.40 21.31
N LEU A 9 3.19 7.14 20.15
CA LEU A 9 2.94 5.78 19.67
C LEU A 9 3.98 5.39 18.64
N PRO A 10 4.63 4.21 18.77
CA PRO A 10 5.44 3.67 17.69
C PRO A 10 4.53 3.37 16.50
N ALA A 11 4.61 4.21 15.48
CA ALA A 11 3.77 4.11 14.29
C ALA A 11 4.27 3.00 13.37
N THR A 12 3.36 2.10 12.99
CA THR A 12 3.53 1.24 11.83
C THR A 12 3.40 2.11 10.58
N ALA A 13 4.47 2.16 9.79
CA ALA A 13 4.48 2.93 8.54
C ALA A 13 3.40 2.41 7.59
N PRO A 14 2.57 3.29 6.97
CA PRO A 14 1.70 2.88 5.89
C PRO A 14 2.48 2.27 4.72
N GLY A 15 1.84 1.36 3.99
CA GLY A 15 2.42 0.77 2.79
C GLY A 15 2.06 -0.69 2.56
N LEU A 16 2.80 -1.32 1.64
CA LEU A 16 2.63 -2.71 1.25
C LEU A 16 3.42 -3.64 2.17
N TYR A 17 2.76 -4.64 2.74
CA TYR A 17 3.32 -5.62 3.66
C TYR A 17 3.02 -7.04 3.22
N ARG A 18 3.94 -7.96 3.50
CA ARG A 18 3.74 -9.40 3.29
C ARG A 18 3.83 -10.13 4.63
N HIS A 19 2.81 -10.92 4.95
CA HIS A 19 2.86 -11.83 6.09
C HIS A 19 3.76 -13.03 5.75
N TYR A 20 4.44 -13.62 6.74
CA TYR A 20 5.32 -14.79 6.50
C TYR A 20 4.58 -15.99 5.86
N LYS A 21 3.25 -16.08 6.01
CA LYS A 21 2.42 -17.10 5.35
C LYS A 21 2.11 -16.79 3.88
N GLY A 22 2.64 -15.72 3.32
CA GLY A 22 2.55 -15.35 1.91
C GLY A 22 1.47 -14.33 1.56
N GLY A 23 0.50 -14.07 2.45
CA GLY A 23 -0.57 -13.10 2.21
C GLY A 23 -0.06 -11.66 2.14
N TRP A 24 -0.59 -10.90 1.17
CA TRP A 24 -0.31 -9.48 0.98
C TRP A 24 -1.33 -8.61 1.69
N TYR A 25 -0.84 -7.53 2.29
CA TYR A 25 -1.63 -6.59 3.08
C TYR A 25 -1.20 -5.15 2.80
N GLU A 26 -2.12 -4.22 2.96
CA GLU A 26 -1.83 -2.80 3.03
C GLU A 26 -1.99 -2.33 4.47
N VAL A 27 -0.97 -1.71 5.04
CA VAL A 27 -1.10 -0.93 6.28
C VAL A 27 -1.62 0.46 5.88
N VAL A 28 -2.74 0.83 6.48
CA VAL A 28 -3.40 2.12 6.25
C VAL A 28 -2.87 3.16 7.22
N ALA A 29 -2.85 2.83 8.51
CA ALA A 29 -2.46 3.75 9.57
C ALA A 29 -2.13 3.00 10.87
N THR A 30 -1.63 3.76 11.85
CA THR A 30 -1.62 3.35 13.27
C THR A 30 -2.65 4.15 14.03
N ALA A 31 -3.52 3.45 14.76
CA ALA A 31 -4.53 4.03 15.63
C ALA A 31 -4.16 3.80 17.11
N ARG A 32 -4.81 4.54 18.02
CA ARG A 32 -4.74 4.31 19.46
C ARG A 32 -6.01 3.59 19.92
N CYS A 33 -5.87 2.56 20.74
CA CYS A 33 -7.01 1.97 21.45
C CYS A 33 -7.47 2.96 22.56
N SER A 34 -8.75 3.34 22.56
CA SER A 34 -9.31 4.30 23.53
C SER A 34 -9.25 3.80 24.97
N GLU A 35 -9.37 2.48 25.15
CA GLU A 35 -9.47 1.83 26.46
C GLU A 35 -8.10 1.58 27.08
N THR A 36 -7.08 1.30 26.26
CA THR A 36 -5.76 0.85 26.74
C THR A 36 -4.62 1.80 26.37
N LEU A 37 -4.89 2.79 25.52
CA LEU A 37 -3.91 3.68 24.89
C LEU A 37 -2.84 2.96 24.05
N GLN A 38 -2.99 1.65 23.83
CA GLN A 38 -2.05 0.83 23.06
C GLN A 38 -2.11 1.18 21.56
N GLY A 39 -0.94 1.15 20.91
CA GLY A 39 -0.84 1.32 19.46
C GLY A 39 -1.40 0.12 18.71
N MET A 40 -2.25 0.39 17.72
CA MET A 40 -2.96 -0.59 16.92
C MET A 40 -2.67 -0.35 15.44
N THR A 41 -2.15 -1.35 14.74
CA THR A 41 -1.98 -1.30 13.28
C THR A 41 -3.33 -1.56 12.60
N LEU A 42 -3.80 -0.60 11.80
CA LEU A 42 -4.95 -0.73 10.93
C LEU A 42 -4.49 -1.15 9.54
N TYR A 43 -4.97 -2.29 9.05
CA TYR A 43 -4.51 -2.87 7.80
C TYR A 43 -5.63 -3.63 7.06
N ARG A 44 -5.41 -3.93 5.79
CA ARG A 44 -6.35 -4.61 4.90
C ARG A 44 -5.67 -5.75 4.15
N PRO A 45 -6.29 -6.94 4.02
CA PRO A 45 -5.81 -7.96 3.09
C PRO A 45 -5.99 -7.51 1.64
N LEU A 46 -4.96 -7.66 0.81
CA LEU A 46 -5.02 -7.35 -0.62
C LEU A 46 -5.47 -8.58 -1.43
N TYR A 47 -6.43 -9.31 -0.88
CA TYR A 47 -7.08 -10.50 -1.44
C TYR A 47 -8.43 -10.73 -0.75
N GLY A 48 -9.28 -11.56 -1.35
CA GLY A 48 -10.57 -11.97 -0.77
C GLY A 48 -11.40 -10.77 -0.30
N ALA A 49 -11.96 -10.86 0.91
CA ALA A 49 -12.83 -9.85 1.52
C ALA A 49 -12.23 -8.44 1.59
N GLY A 50 -10.90 -8.30 1.59
CA GLY A 50 -10.29 -6.97 1.56
C GLY A 50 -10.38 -6.28 0.19
N LEU A 51 -10.43 -7.05 -0.91
CA LEU A 51 -10.66 -6.50 -2.26
C LEU A 51 -12.15 -6.42 -2.62
N THR A 52 -12.99 -7.32 -2.09
CA THR A 52 -14.44 -7.34 -2.43
C THR A 52 -15.25 -6.41 -1.54
N ASP A 53 -14.99 -6.42 -0.23
CA ASP A 53 -15.84 -5.75 0.76
C ASP A 53 -15.08 -4.62 1.48
N GLY A 54 -13.81 -4.39 1.11
CA GLY A 54 -12.96 -3.37 1.70
C GLY A 54 -12.59 -3.65 3.16
N ALA A 55 -12.74 -4.89 3.64
CA ALA A 55 -12.60 -5.28 5.04
C ALA A 55 -11.30 -4.76 5.68
N LEU A 56 -11.43 -4.16 6.87
CA LEU A 56 -10.33 -3.64 7.67
C LEU A 56 -10.10 -4.51 8.90
N TRP A 57 -8.84 -4.69 9.23
CA TRP A 57 -8.37 -5.47 10.36
C TRP A 57 -7.53 -4.59 11.27
N VAL A 58 -7.56 -4.91 12.56
CA VAL A 58 -6.75 -4.23 13.56
C VAL A 58 -5.96 -5.24 14.38
N ARG A 59 -4.71 -4.90 14.71
CA ARG A 59 -3.82 -5.73 15.54
C ARG A 59 -2.93 -4.85 16.41
N PRO A 60 -2.58 -5.25 17.63
CA PRO A 60 -1.55 -4.56 18.41
C PRO A 60 -0.27 -4.36 17.61
N ALA A 61 0.24 -3.12 17.55
CA ALA A 61 1.42 -2.75 16.76
C ALA A 61 2.66 -3.55 17.16
N ALA A 62 2.85 -3.81 18.46
CA ALA A 62 3.92 -4.67 18.96
C ALA A 62 3.86 -6.10 18.38
N MET A 63 2.66 -6.68 18.29
CA MET A 63 2.46 -8.02 17.69
C MET A 63 2.55 -8.00 16.16
N PHE A 64 2.37 -6.83 15.52
CA PHE A 64 2.53 -6.68 14.08
C PHE A 64 4.01 -6.61 13.70
N HIS A 65 4.80 -5.86 14.47
CA HIS A 65 6.26 -5.71 14.30
C HIS A 65 7.09 -6.87 14.85
N GLU A 66 6.44 -7.87 15.43
CA GLU A 66 7.10 -9.02 16.03
C GLU A 66 8.02 -9.73 15.04
N THR A 67 9.26 -9.97 15.45
CA THR A 67 10.21 -10.86 14.78
C THR A 67 10.29 -12.14 15.60
N GLY A 68 10.19 -13.29 14.94
CA GLY A 68 10.15 -14.58 15.62
C GLY A 68 10.55 -15.74 14.71
N LEU A 69 10.59 -16.94 15.28
CA LEU A 69 10.83 -18.18 14.53
C LEU A 69 9.54 -18.60 13.82
N PHE A 70 9.40 -18.22 12.56
CA PHE A 70 8.25 -18.56 11.72
C PHE A 70 8.69 -19.43 10.55
N GLY A 71 8.05 -20.59 10.35
CA GLY A 71 8.41 -21.51 9.27
C GLY A 71 9.88 -21.95 9.30
N GLY A 72 10.45 -22.10 10.50
CA GLY A 72 11.85 -22.49 10.69
C GLY A 72 12.88 -21.39 10.46
N LYS A 73 12.46 -20.13 10.25
CA LYS A 73 13.36 -18.99 10.02
C LYS A 73 13.06 -17.86 10.99
N VAL A 74 14.09 -17.19 11.49
CA VAL A 74 13.94 -15.94 12.26
C VAL A 74 13.62 -14.83 11.27
N GLN A 75 12.39 -14.30 11.31
CA GLN A 75 11.92 -13.29 10.38
C GLN A 75 10.79 -12.42 10.98
N PRO A 76 10.54 -11.22 10.44
CA PRO A 76 9.38 -10.43 10.80
C PRO A 76 8.08 -11.19 10.50
N ARG A 77 7.07 -11.03 11.36
CA ARG A 77 5.73 -11.55 11.11
C ARG A 77 5.12 -10.92 9.85
N PHE A 78 5.31 -9.61 9.71
CA PHE A 78 4.96 -8.82 8.54
C PHE A 78 6.19 -8.05 8.04
N MET A 79 6.57 -8.27 6.79
CA MET A 79 7.69 -7.58 6.15
C MET A 79 7.16 -6.47 5.25
N ARG A 80 7.66 -5.24 5.42
CA ARG A 80 7.34 -4.13 4.52
C ARG A 80 8.08 -4.33 3.19
N HIS A 81 7.41 -4.04 2.09
CA HIS A 81 7.98 -4.05 0.76
C HIS A 81 7.85 -2.69 0.09
N ASP A 82 8.87 -2.29 -0.66
CA ASP A 82 8.78 -1.14 -1.55
C ASP A 82 7.98 -1.54 -2.81
N PRO A 83 6.83 -0.90 -3.10
CA PRO A 83 6.05 -1.21 -4.29
C PRO A 83 6.87 -1.09 -5.59
N ALA A 84 7.89 -0.22 -5.64
CA ALA A 84 8.77 -0.09 -6.81
C ALA A 84 9.68 -1.32 -7.04
N GLN A 85 9.92 -2.14 -6.01
CA GLN A 85 10.93 -3.20 -6.03
C GLN A 85 10.35 -4.60 -5.83
N VAL A 86 9.04 -4.75 -5.59
CA VAL A 86 8.40 -6.06 -5.51
C VAL A 86 8.60 -6.86 -6.80
N ALA A 87 9.00 -8.12 -6.67
CA ALA A 87 9.18 -9.04 -7.80
C ALA A 87 7.81 -9.45 -8.36
N LEU A 88 7.57 -9.15 -9.64
CA LEU A 88 6.35 -9.49 -10.36
C LEU A 88 6.50 -10.85 -11.05
N THR A 89 6.43 -11.92 -10.25
CA THR A 89 6.61 -13.30 -10.74
C THR A 89 5.40 -14.20 -10.50
N ASP A 90 4.41 -13.71 -9.75
CA ASP A 90 3.18 -14.45 -9.45
C ASP A 90 1.95 -13.52 -9.41
N LEU A 91 0.80 -14.11 -9.69
CA LEU A 91 -0.47 -13.39 -9.82
C LEU A 91 -0.94 -12.75 -8.49
N PRO A 92 -0.86 -13.41 -7.33
CA PRO A 92 -1.18 -12.76 -6.05
C PRO A 92 -0.39 -11.48 -5.82
N THR A 93 0.90 -11.48 -6.15
CA THR A 93 1.78 -10.32 -6.00
C THR A 93 1.43 -9.21 -7.00
N ALA A 94 1.14 -9.56 -8.25
CA ALA A 94 0.66 -8.61 -9.27
C ALA A 94 -0.64 -7.92 -8.84
N ARG A 95 -1.64 -8.69 -8.41
CA ARG A 95 -2.94 -8.17 -7.92
C ARG A 95 -2.76 -7.27 -6.70
N ALA A 96 -1.94 -7.70 -5.74
CA ALA A 96 -1.67 -6.92 -4.54
C ALA A 96 -1.02 -5.58 -4.86
N LEU A 97 -0.04 -5.55 -5.78
CA LEU A 97 0.59 -4.32 -6.21
C LEU A 97 -0.43 -3.35 -6.87
N ILE A 98 -1.23 -3.85 -7.82
CA ILE A 98 -2.24 -3.03 -8.50
C ILE A 98 -3.23 -2.46 -7.48
N ALA A 99 -3.75 -3.29 -6.58
CA ALA A 99 -4.68 -2.87 -5.55
C ALA A 99 -4.07 -1.82 -4.61
N HIS A 100 -2.81 -2.02 -4.19
CA HIS A 100 -2.10 -1.06 -3.35
C HIS A 100 -1.91 0.30 -4.05
N LEU A 101 -1.48 0.32 -5.31
CA LEU A 101 -1.28 1.58 -6.04
C LEU A 101 -2.59 2.32 -6.30
N ARG A 102 -3.68 1.60 -6.59
CA ARG A 102 -5.03 2.18 -6.68
C ARG A 102 -5.48 2.77 -5.34
N ALA A 103 -5.32 2.03 -4.25
CA ALA A 103 -5.70 2.51 -2.92
C ALA A 103 -4.85 3.70 -2.47
N LEU A 104 -3.56 3.73 -2.85
CA LEU A 104 -2.69 4.87 -2.61
C LEU A 104 -3.14 6.10 -3.40
N ALA A 105 -3.49 5.95 -4.69
CA ALA A 105 -4.02 7.02 -5.53
C ALA A 105 -5.32 7.63 -4.95
N GLU A 106 -6.24 6.76 -4.54
CA GLU A 106 -7.51 7.18 -3.92
C GLU A 106 -7.27 7.98 -2.64
N ARG A 107 -6.30 7.58 -1.81
CA ARG A 107 -5.94 8.35 -0.61
C ARG A 107 -5.19 9.65 -0.93
N HIS A 108 -4.41 9.68 -2.01
CA HIS A 108 -3.73 10.87 -2.53
C HIS A 108 -4.68 11.77 -3.32
N GLY A 109 -5.82 12.13 -2.72
CA GLY A 109 -6.74 13.14 -3.26
C GLY A 109 -7.91 12.60 -4.08
N GLY A 110 -8.36 11.36 -3.85
CA GLY A 110 -9.51 10.77 -4.54
C GLY A 110 -9.23 10.42 -6.01
N ILE A 111 -7.97 10.12 -6.34
CA ILE A 111 -7.59 9.85 -7.72
C ILE A 111 -7.99 8.42 -8.10
N VAL A 112 -8.91 8.33 -9.07
CA VAL A 112 -9.19 7.08 -9.76
C VAL A 112 -8.04 6.78 -10.74
N LEU A 113 -7.07 5.98 -10.29
CA LEU A 113 -5.81 5.75 -11.01
C LEU A 113 -6.01 5.28 -12.46
N ASP A 114 -6.98 4.41 -12.70
CA ASP A 114 -7.27 3.84 -14.03
C ASP A 114 -7.90 4.85 -15.01
N GLN A 115 -8.37 6.00 -14.51
CA GLN A 115 -8.84 7.12 -15.33
C GLN A 115 -7.73 8.15 -15.54
N ALA A 116 -6.87 8.33 -14.54
CA ALA A 116 -5.75 9.26 -14.58
C ALA A 116 -4.55 8.74 -15.42
N LEU A 117 -4.44 7.42 -15.57
CA LEU A 117 -3.40 6.72 -16.31
C LEU A 117 -4.03 5.53 -17.06
N ARG A 118 -3.38 5.05 -18.13
CA ARG A 118 -3.80 3.81 -18.81
C ARG A 118 -3.98 2.68 -17.78
N ALA A 119 -5.11 1.99 -17.83
CA ALA A 119 -5.39 0.85 -16.97
C ALA A 119 -4.25 -0.20 -17.00
N PRO A 120 -4.01 -0.94 -15.89
CA PRO A 120 -3.01 -2.00 -15.88
C PRO A 120 -3.31 -3.05 -16.96
N PRO A 121 -2.28 -3.78 -17.43
CA PRO A 121 -2.51 -4.83 -18.42
C PRO A 121 -3.55 -5.84 -17.90
N PRO A 122 -4.48 -6.30 -18.74
CA PRO A 122 -5.47 -7.29 -18.34
C PRO A 122 -4.77 -8.61 -18.01
N GLU A 123 -5.30 -9.32 -17.01
CA GLU A 123 -4.79 -10.64 -16.64
C GLU A 123 -5.02 -11.65 -17.79
N PRO A 124 -3.99 -12.41 -18.18
CA PRO A 124 -4.15 -13.50 -19.14
C PRO A 124 -5.19 -14.53 -18.67
N THR A 125 -6.09 -14.93 -19.57
CA THR A 125 -7.10 -15.97 -19.29
C THR A 125 -6.65 -17.36 -19.71
N THR A 126 -5.49 -17.48 -20.38
CA THR A 126 -4.97 -18.75 -20.88
C THR A 126 -3.54 -18.99 -20.36
N CYS A 127 -3.26 -20.25 -20.04
CA CYS A 127 -1.90 -20.71 -19.79
C CYS A 127 -1.51 -21.68 -20.91
N CYS A 128 -0.41 -21.40 -21.60
CA CYS A 128 0.03 -22.23 -22.73
C CYS A 128 0.55 -23.61 -22.31
N GLY A 129 0.74 -23.87 -21.01
CA GLY A 129 1.20 -25.16 -20.47
C GLY A 129 2.66 -25.53 -20.77
N ARG A 130 3.40 -24.68 -21.50
CA ARG A 130 4.78 -24.94 -21.97
C ARG A 130 5.88 -24.39 -21.05
N GLY A 131 5.54 -24.05 -19.81
CA GLY A 131 6.42 -23.35 -18.88
C GLY A 131 6.37 -21.83 -19.03
N CYS A 132 7.23 -21.12 -18.28
CA CYS A 132 7.17 -19.66 -18.14
C CYS A 132 7.94 -18.87 -19.22
N ASN A 133 8.90 -19.48 -19.92
CA ASN A 133 9.70 -18.79 -20.93
C ASN A 133 8.89 -18.59 -22.23
N GLY A 134 8.69 -17.34 -22.66
CA GLY A 134 7.91 -16.98 -23.85
C GLY A 134 6.40 -17.17 -23.69
N CYS A 135 5.89 -17.26 -22.45
CA CYS A 135 4.47 -17.45 -22.19
C CYS A 135 3.72 -16.12 -22.07
N VAL A 136 2.40 -16.14 -22.26
CA VAL A 136 1.54 -14.94 -22.14
C VAL A 136 1.68 -14.25 -20.77
N TRP A 137 1.98 -15.02 -19.72
CA TRP A 137 2.23 -14.50 -18.37
C TRP A 137 3.52 -13.70 -18.26
N GLU A 138 4.57 -14.05 -19.01
CA GLU A 138 5.82 -13.27 -19.02
C GLU A 138 5.58 -11.88 -19.61
N GLY A 139 4.89 -11.80 -20.75
CA GLY A 139 4.50 -10.53 -21.34
C GLY A 139 3.61 -9.69 -20.42
N TYR A 140 2.69 -10.34 -19.68
CA TYR A 140 1.89 -9.68 -18.66
C TYR A 140 2.74 -9.05 -17.55
N TYR A 141 3.68 -9.80 -16.97
CA TYR A 141 4.53 -9.28 -15.88
C TYR A 141 5.47 -8.17 -16.35
N ILE A 142 6.00 -8.25 -17.58
CA ILE A 142 6.80 -7.18 -18.19
C ILE A 142 5.95 -5.92 -18.39
N ALA A 143 4.77 -6.05 -18.99
CA ALA A 143 3.86 -4.92 -19.17
C ALA A 143 3.46 -4.30 -17.82
N LEU A 144 3.23 -5.13 -16.81
CA LEU A 144 2.89 -4.68 -15.46
C LEU A 144 4.06 -3.96 -14.78
N HIS A 145 5.30 -4.40 -15.01
CA HIS A 145 6.50 -3.71 -14.52
C HIS A 145 6.59 -2.28 -15.06
N HIS A 146 6.34 -2.08 -16.36
CA HIS A 146 6.31 -0.75 -16.96
C HIS A 146 5.17 0.10 -16.41
N TRP A 147 3.95 -0.47 -16.37
CA TRP A 147 2.78 0.21 -15.81
C TRP A 147 3.00 0.66 -14.36
N ARG A 148 3.63 -0.19 -13.52
CA ARG A 148 4.02 0.14 -12.15
C ARG A 148 4.91 1.38 -12.11
N GLY A 149 5.91 1.45 -12.99
CA GLY A 149 6.81 2.60 -13.08
C GLY A 149 6.05 3.89 -13.38
N ASP A 150 5.16 3.84 -14.36
CA ASP A 150 4.35 4.99 -14.75
C ASP A 150 3.40 5.43 -13.62
N ALA A 151 2.74 4.48 -12.94
CA ALA A 151 1.84 4.74 -11.83
C ALA A 151 2.56 5.37 -10.63
N ILE A 152 3.73 4.84 -10.23
CA ILE A 152 4.53 5.42 -9.14
C ILE A 152 4.99 6.83 -9.49
N ALA A 153 5.51 7.03 -10.71
CA ALA A 153 5.95 8.33 -11.16
C ALA A 153 4.78 9.35 -11.19
N PHE A 154 3.58 8.90 -11.60
CA PHE A 154 2.38 9.72 -11.55
C PHE A 154 2.03 10.15 -10.12
N LEU A 155 1.97 9.21 -9.18
CA LEU A 155 1.63 9.49 -7.78
C LEU A 155 2.63 10.42 -7.09
N GLN A 156 3.93 10.28 -7.40
CA GLN A 156 4.96 11.17 -6.89
C GLN A 156 4.76 12.61 -7.38
N ARG A 157 4.41 12.81 -8.66
CA ARG A 157 4.12 14.14 -9.22
C ARG A 157 2.85 14.74 -8.63
N SER A 158 1.78 13.94 -8.49
CA SER A 158 0.51 14.40 -7.91
C SER A 158 0.65 14.77 -6.43
N GLY A 159 1.43 14.01 -5.66
CA GLY A 159 1.73 14.34 -4.26
C GLY A 159 2.56 15.62 -4.11
N ALA A 160 3.54 15.84 -4.99
CA ALA A 160 4.31 17.09 -5.01
C ALA A 160 3.46 18.31 -5.39
N ALA A 161 2.51 18.15 -6.33
CA ALA A 161 1.58 19.21 -6.72
C ALA A 161 0.62 19.62 -5.60
N CYS A 162 0.13 18.67 -4.80
CA CYS A 162 -0.70 18.97 -3.62
C CYS A 162 0.10 19.72 -2.54
N ALA A 163 1.35 19.34 -2.28
CA ALA A 163 2.20 20.01 -1.29
C ALA A 163 2.62 21.44 -1.71
N GLY A 164 2.64 21.72 -3.02
CA GLY A 164 2.97 23.05 -3.57
C GLY A 164 1.82 24.07 -3.55
N CYS A 165 0.59 23.67 -3.26
CA CYS A 165 -0.59 24.55 -3.31
C CYS A 165 -0.85 25.32 -1.99
N GLU A 166 -0.17 24.96 -0.89
CA GLU A 166 -0.38 25.58 0.44
C GLU A 166 0.42 26.87 0.70
N THR A 167 1.16 27.41 -0.29
CA THR A 167 1.85 28.71 -0.16
C THR A 167 1.30 29.74 -1.13
N GLY A 168 0.11 30.28 -0.82
CA GLY A 168 -0.52 31.24 -1.72
C GLY A 168 -1.63 32.12 -1.18
N GLN A 169 -1.66 32.51 0.10
CA GLN A 169 -2.35 33.75 0.50
C GLN A 169 -1.98 34.18 1.94
N LEU A 170 -0.97 35.05 2.09
CA LEU A 170 -0.87 35.91 3.28
C LEU A 170 -1.20 37.33 2.83
N GLY A 171 -2.28 37.85 3.41
CA GLY A 171 -2.90 39.13 3.09
C GLY A 171 -1.96 40.30 3.28
N HIS A 172 -1.84 41.12 2.25
CA HIS A 172 -1.39 42.50 2.36
C HIS A 172 -2.57 43.34 2.87
N THR A 173 -2.70 43.46 4.20
CA THR A 173 -3.42 44.59 4.81
C THR A 173 -2.40 45.70 4.99
N LEU A 174 -2.38 46.64 4.06
CA LEU A 174 -1.66 47.90 4.22
C LEU A 174 -2.52 48.82 5.09
N ILE A 175 -2.15 48.95 6.35
CA ILE A 175 -2.52 50.12 7.16
C ILE A 175 -1.49 51.19 6.82
N LEU A 176 -1.95 52.30 6.23
CA LEU A 176 -1.62 53.70 6.57
C LEU A 176 -2.51 54.61 5.72
#